data_AF-A0A0Q3HGW2-F1
#
_entry.id   AF-A0A0Q3HGW2-F1
#
_cell.length_a   1.000
_cell.length_b   1.000
_cell.length_c   1.000
_cell.angle_alpha   90.00
_cell.angle_beta   90.00
_cell.angle_gamma   90.00
#
_symmetry.space_group_name_H-M   'P 1'
#
loop_
_entity.id
_entity.type
_entity.pdbx_description
1 polymer ?
#
loop_
_entity_poly.entity_id
_entity_poly.type
_entity_poly.pdbx_seq_one_letter_code
_entity_poly.pdbx_strand_id
1 'polypeptide(L)'
;MSALRSAGRRQLTASTITRRQATGSHLLRIEGYKQQVRDMTPNGKSITSSKFAVGGHDWQIELYPNGIKEKVKGSISLYLCHASLAQTGDATAKFEFSLLDQAGKPWRTRNVEQHRYLRYTVPSGWGWDDFVKLEELDEEKHLKDDCLNVLCDVTIDLGLKSEDYVEVAPAPVTAPPPFDVSGEEAGTIWNKHEADVTIEIGGETFAAHRWALERSPVFKELIASGTGGELRIDDMDADVCKALLKFMYTGSPPATEELEASRMAERLLVVTDRHNLEKLKQICEKELCKRIDMGSVGATLAFAERHRCPLLREACIQFLSVPGNLKALMETDGFEQFKTSSPSSLMDVMVKLMP
;
A
#
# COMPACT_ATOMS: atom_id res chain seq x y z
N MET A 1 16.37 36.78 2.79
CA MET A 1 16.94 37.06 4.13
C MET A 1 18.40 37.58 4.09
N SER A 2 18.93 38.08 2.96
CA SER A 2 20.32 38.55 2.88
C SER A 2 20.58 39.89 3.60
N ALA A 3 19.54 40.58 4.09
CA ALA A 3 19.64 41.92 4.66
C ALA A 3 19.61 41.98 6.21
N LEU A 4 19.43 40.85 6.91
CA LEU A 4 19.19 40.85 8.37
C LEU A 4 20.43 40.52 9.24
N ARG A 5 21.63 40.45 8.66
CA ARG A 5 22.86 40.07 9.39
C ARG A 5 23.48 41.18 10.24
N SER A 6 22.89 42.36 10.35
CA SER A 6 23.51 43.53 11.00
C SER A 6 23.05 43.85 12.43
N ALA A 7 22.15 43.07 13.03
CA ALA A 7 21.72 43.32 14.40
C ALA A 7 22.27 42.26 15.35
N GLY A 8 23.23 42.65 16.21
CA GLY A 8 23.81 41.82 17.28
C GLY A 8 22.81 41.46 18.39
N ARG A 9 21.68 40.83 18.04
CA ARG A 9 20.74 40.20 18.98
C ARG A 9 21.05 38.71 19.06
N ARG A 10 21.22 38.20 20.27
CA ARG A 10 21.65 36.82 20.56
C ARG A 10 20.58 35.75 20.32
N GLN A 11 19.32 36.10 20.07
CA GLN A 11 18.29 35.18 19.58
C GLN A 11 17.31 35.92 18.66
N LEU A 12 17.15 35.39 17.45
CA LEU A 12 16.11 35.74 16.48
C LEU A 12 15.28 34.49 16.25
N THR A 13 13.97 34.58 16.41
CA THR A 13 13.03 33.52 16.00
C THR A 13 12.42 33.93 14.67
N ALA A 14 12.36 33.01 13.71
CA ALA A 14 11.73 33.23 12.43
C ALA A 14 10.73 32.10 12.16
N SER A 15 9.60 32.45 11.56
CA SER A 15 8.65 31.48 11.03
C SER A 15 8.46 31.73 9.55
N THR A 16 8.34 30.65 8.79
CA THR A 16 8.01 30.72 7.36
C THR A 16 6.64 30.12 7.15
N ILE A 17 5.84 30.82 6.34
CA ILE A 17 4.52 30.35 5.95
C ILE A 17 4.66 29.73 4.56
N THR A 18 4.51 28.41 4.46
CA THR A 18 4.59 27.69 3.18
C THR A 18 3.28 26.99 2.85
N ARG A 19 2.91 27.01 1.57
CA ARG A 19 1.76 26.28 1.02
C ARG A 19 2.15 24.82 0.82
N ARG A 20 1.42 23.88 1.44
CA ARG A 20 1.63 22.44 1.23
C ARG A 20 0.63 21.89 0.23
N GLN A 21 1.08 20.99 -0.63
CA GLN A 21 0.23 20.30 -1.61
C GLN A 21 0.46 18.79 -1.56
N ALA A 22 -0.56 18.01 -1.89
CA ALA A 22 -0.46 16.56 -2.06
C ALA A 22 -0.96 16.18 -3.45
N THR A 23 -0.22 15.37 -4.19
CA THR A 23 -0.52 14.98 -5.58
C THR A 23 -0.74 13.49 -5.70
N GLY A 24 -1.63 13.06 -6.60
CA GLY A 24 -1.83 11.65 -6.94
C GLY A 24 -2.57 11.49 -8.26
N SER A 25 -2.50 10.29 -8.83
CA SER A 25 -3.05 9.97 -10.15
C SER A 25 -3.92 8.71 -10.09
N HIS A 26 -4.99 8.66 -10.88
CA HIS A 26 -5.88 7.51 -10.98
C HIS A 26 -6.24 7.20 -12.44
N LEU A 27 -6.02 5.97 -12.87
CA LEU A 27 -6.38 5.50 -14.21
C LEU A 27 -7.67 4.66 -14.15
N LEU A 28 -8.74 5.19 -14.75
CA LEU A 28 -9.98 4.47 -14.95
C LEU A 28 -9.98 3.84 -16.35
N ARG A 29 -9.93 2.51 -16.39
CA ARG A 29 -10.09 1.72 -17.62
C ARG A 29 -11.51 1.16 -17.69
N ILE A 30 -12.20 1.44 -18.79
CA ILE A 30 -13.57 1.02 -19.03
C ILE A 30 -13.58 0.07 -20.23
N GLU A 31 -13.79 -1.21 -19.96
CA GLU A 31 -13.87 -2.25 -20.99
C GLU A 31 -15.28 -2.34 -21.55
N GLY A 32 -15.40 -2.68 -22.84
CA GLY A 32 -16.71 -2.77 -23.50
C GLY A 32 -17.41 -1.41 -23.61
N TYR A 33 -16.66 -0.31 -23.76
CA TYR A 33 -17.19 1.05 -23.67
C TYR A 33 -18.35 1.27 -24.64
N LYS A 34 -18.16 0.92 -25.92
CA LYS A 34 -19.16 1.07 -26.97
C LYS A 34 -20.26 0.02 -26.86
N GLN A 35 -19.89 -1.25 -26.74
CA GLN A 35 -20.84 -2.37 -26.89
C GLN A 35 -21.67 -2.64 -25.63
N GLN A 36 -21.16 -2.26 -24.46
CA GLN A 36 -21.79 -2.59 -23.18
C GLN A 36 -22.15 -1.32 -22.45
N VAL A 37 -21.15 -0.49 -22.15
CA VAL A 37 -21.34 0.65 -21.24
C VAL A 37 -22.27 1.70 -21.83
N ARG A 38 -22.09 2.08 -23.09
CA ARG A 38 -22.96 3.06 -23.75
C ARG A 38 -24.38 2.53 -23.95
N ASP A 39 -24.56 1.25 -24.24
CA ASP A 39 -25.89 0.67 -24.47
C ASP A 39 -26.67 0.48 -23.16
N MET A 40 -25.99 0.10 -22.08
CA MET A 40 -26.60 -0.11 -20.76
C MET A 40 -26.80 1.18 -19.94
N THR A 41 -26.13 2.28 -20.32
CA THR A 41 -26.13 3.54 -19.55
C THR A 41 -26.83 4.66 -20.33
N PRO A 42 -28.14 4.89 -20.17
CA PRO A 42 -28.84 5.94 -20.90
C PRO A 42 -28.33 7.34 -20.52
N ASN A 43 -28.66 8.35 -21.33
CA ASN A 43 -28.37 9.76 -21.02
C ASN A 43 -28.84 10.11 -19.61
N GLY A 44 -28.02 10.84 -18.86
CA GLY A 44 -28.26 11.20 -17.46
C GLY A 44 -27.94 10.11 -16.45
N LYS A 45 -27.41 8.95 -16.87
CA LYS A 45 -26.86 7.93 -15.98
C LYS A 45 -25.34 7.91 -16.05
N SER A 46 -24.72 7.75 -14.88
CA SER A 46 -23.28 7.65 -14.72
C SER A 46 -22.85 6.24 -14.37
N ILE A 47 -21.59 5.98 -14.68
CA ILE A 47 -20.77 4.96 -14.05
C ILE A 47 -19.71 5.65 -13.19
N THR A 48 -19.27 4.98 -12.13
CA THR A 48 -18.31 5.55 -11.18
C THR A 48 -17.10 4.65 -11.02
N SER A 49 -15.91 5.25 -10.88
CA SER A 49 -14.68 4.51 -10.59
C SER A 49 -14.70 3.92 -9.18
N SER A 50 -13.72 3.08 -8.83
CA SER A 50 -13.40 2.87 -7.42
C SER A 50 -12.89 4.17 -6.78
N LYS A 51 -12.93 4.24 -5.45
CA LYS A 51 -12.37 5.38 -4.71
C LYS A 51 -10.84 5.35 -4.75
N PHE A 52 -10.21 6.51 -4.74
CA PHE A 52 -8.76 6.67 -4.64
C PHE A 52 -8.40 7.83 -3.69
N ALA A 53 -7.30 7.68 -2.93
CA ALA A 53 -6.96 8.60 -1.86
C ALA A 53 -5.87 9.60 -2.28
N VAL A 54 -6.13 10.90 -2.09
CA VAL A 54 -5.13 11.98 -2.30
C VAL A 54 -5.35 13.07 -1.26
N GLY A 55 -4.27 13.48 -0.57
CA GLY A 55 -4.30 14.59 0.37
C GLY A 55 -5.18 14.38 1.60
N GLY A 56 -5.36 13.12 2.04
CA GLY A 56 -6.23 12.78 3.18
C GLY A 56 -7.73 12.75 2.84
N HIS A 57 -8.07 12.68 1.56
CA HIS A 57 -9.43 12.65 1.04
C HIS A 57 -9.62 11.50 0.05
N ASP A 58 -10.82 10.90 0.05
CA ASP A 58 -11.21 9.95 -0.99
C ASP A 58 -11.89 10.68 -2.15
N TRP A 59 -11.47 10.31 -3.36
CA TRP A 59 -11.94 10.84 -4.62
C TRP A 59 -12.54 9.73 -5.47
N GLN A 60 -13.42 10.09 -6.39
CA GLN A 60 -14.03 9.17 -7.34
C GLN A 60 -14.29 9.88 -8.66
N ILE A 61 -14.08 9.20 -9.78
CA ILE A 61 -14.45 9.70 -11.10
C ILE A 61 -15.89 9.29 -11.38
N GLU A 62 -16.72 10.25 -11.77
CA GLU A 62 -18.07 10.00 -12.26
C GLU A 62 -18.13 10.31 -13.76
N LEU A 63 -18.41 9.28 -14.56
CA LEU A 63 -18.45 9.36 -16.01
C LEU A 63 -19.87 9.12 -16.51
N TYR A 64 -20.36 10.01 -17.36
CA TYR A 64 -21.64 9.86 -18.07
C TYR A 64 -21.36 9.53 -19.54
N PRO A 65 -21.46 8.25 -19.97
CA PRO A 65 -21.01 7.82 -21.30
C PRO A 65 -21.80 8.48 -22.44
N ASN A 66 -23.07 8.80 -22.19
CA ASN A 66 -23.99 9.40 -23.15
C ASN A 66 -24.45 10.80 -22.73
N GLY A 67 -23.70 11.46 -21.85
CA GLY A 67 -23.93 12.82 -21.37
C GLY A 67 -24.80 12.88 -20.12
N ILE A 68 -24.58 13.88 -19.26
CA ILE A 68 -25.31 14.07 -17.98
C ILE A 68 -26.74 14.59 -18.16
N LYS A 69 -27.04 15.24 -19.28
CA LYS A 69 -28.38 15.79 -19.58
C LYS A 69 -28.64 15.83 -21.08
N GLU A 70 -29.90 15.98 -21.46
CA GLU A 70 -30.31 15.91 -22.87
C GLU A 70 -29.58 16.94 -23.76
N LYS A 71 -29.29 18.14 -23.24
CA LYS A 71 -28.58 19.20 -23.98
C LYS A 71 -27.17 18.79 -24.43
N VAL A 72 -26.51 17.89 -23.71
CA VAL A 72 -25.15 17.40 -24.00
C VAL A 72 -25.15 15.92 -24.39
N LYS A 73 -26.31 15.42 -24.83
CA LYS A 73 -26.45 14.08 -25.40
C LYS A 73 -25.51 13.94 -26.59
N GLY A 74 -24.79 12.83 -26.64
CA GLY A 74 -23.72 12.63 -27.63
C GLY A 74 -22.35 13.15 -27.19
N SER A 75 -22.19 13.56 -25.93
CA SER A 75 -20.90 13.86 -25.32
C SER A 75 -20.64 12.98 -24.10
N ILE A 76 -19.37 12.75 -23.78
CA ILE A 76 -18.96 12.18 -22.49
C ILE A 76 -18.90 13.33 -21.49
N SER A 77 -19.54 13.15 -20.33
CA SER A 77 -19.35 14.04 -19.18
C SER A 77 -18.44 13.39 -18.15
N LEU A 78 -17.55 14.17 -17.53
CA LEU A 78 -16.58 13.69 -16.53
C LEU A 78 -16.53 14.63 -15.34
N TYR A 79 -16.64 14.08 -14.13
CA TYR A 79 -16.55 14.81 -12.87
C TYR A 79 -15.62 14.12 -11.90
N LEU A 80 -14.89 14.93 -11.14
CA LEU A 80 -14.19 14.50 -9.94
C LEU A 80 -15.11 14.75 -8.76
N CYS A 81 -15.42 13.69 -8.02
CA CYS A 81 -16.31 13.71 -6.86
C CYS A 81 -15.51 13.51 -5.57
N HIS A 82 -15.86 14.27 -4.53
CA HIS A 82 -15.26 14.11 -3.20
C HIS A 82 -16.05 13.08 -2.38
N ALA A 83 -15.55 11.84 -2.38
CA ALA A 83 -16.27 10.68 -1.86
C ALA A 83 -16.23 10.55 -0.32
N SER A 84 -15.36 11.32 0.35
CA SER A 84 -15.24 11.36 1.81
C SER A 84 -15.61 12.71 2.44
N LEU A 85 -16.31 13.60 1.73
CA LEU A 85 -16.63 14.97 2.18
C LEU A 85 -17.27 15.03 3.57
N ALA A 86 -18.15 14.07 3.84
CA ALA A 86 -18.81 13.95 5.14
C ALA A 86 -17.82 13.56 6.26
N GLN A 87 -16.76 12.81 5.99
CA GLN A 87 -15.78 12.41 7.00
C GLN A 87 -14.63 13.42 7.13
N THR A 88 -14.08 13.88 6.01
CA THR A 88 -12.81 14.60 5.95
C THR A 88 -12.97 16.12 5.86
N GLY A 89 -14.19 16.63 5.64
CA GLY A 89 -14.45 18.06 5.48
C GLY A 89 -14.01 18.60 4.11
N ASP A 90 -14.06 19.94 3.99
CA ASP A 90 -13.80 20.68 2.76
C ASP A 90 -12.39 20.43 2.21
N ALA A 91 -12.25 20.47 0.88
CA ALA A 91 -10.97 20.34 0.19
C ALA A 91 -10.85 21.36 -0.95
N THR A 92 -9.64 21.86 -1.20
CA THR A 92 -9.33 22.64 -2.40
C THR A 92 -8.45 21.79 -3.31
N ALA A 93 -8.95 21.44 -4.50
CA ALA A 93 -8.25 20.59 -5.45
C ALA A 93 -7.97 21.34 -6.76
N LYS A 94 -6.76 21.15 -7.27
CA LYS A 94 -6.44 21.26 -8.70
C LYS A 94 -6.55 19.86 -9.29
N PHE A 95 -7.14 19.70 -10.46
CA PHE A 95 -7.17 18.38 -11.11
C PHE A 95 -7.20 18.47 -12.63
N GLU A 96 -6.83 17.38 -13.27
CA GLU A 96 -6.81 17.21 -14.72
C GLU A 96 -7.44 15.87 -15.07
N PHE A 97 -8.22 15.84 -16.15
CA PHE A 97 -8.64 14.59 -16.80
C PHE A 97 -8.01 14.51 -18.18
N SER A 98 -7.50 13.34 -18.53
CA SER A 98 -6.96 12.99 -19.83
C SER A 98 -7.58 11.72 -20.37
N LEU A 99 -8.16 11.78 -21.57
CA LEU A 99 -8.46 10.58 -22.35
C LEU A 99 -7.19 10.12 -23.04
N LEU A 100 -6.84 8.85 -22.87
CA LEU A 100 -5.61 8.30 -23.41
C LEU A 100 -5.85 7.62 -24.77
N ASP A 101 -4.88 7.73 -25.66
CA ASP A 101 -4.82 6.97 -26.90
C ASP A 101 -4.31 5.52 -26.66
N GLN A 102 -4.19 4.74 -27.74
CA GLN A 102 -3.70 3.35 -27.68
C GLN A 102 -2.28 3.20 -27.13
N ALA A 103 -1.45 4.24 -27.22
CA ALA A 103 -0.09 4.25 -26.68
C ALA A 103 -0.04 4.71 -25.22
N GLY A 104 -1.21 4.95 -24.60
CA GLY A 104 -1.32 5.47 -23.24
C GLY A 104 -0.99 6.96 -23.14
N LYS A 105 -0.94 7.69 -24.26
CA LYS A 105 -0.63 9.12 -24.27
C LYS A 105 -1.91 9.95 -24.19
N PRO A 106 -1.88 11.11 -23.52
CA PRO A 106 -3.03 12.01 -23.50
C PRO A 106 -3.40 12.47 -24.91
N TRP A 107 -4.61 12.12 -25.35
CA TRP A 107 -5.21 12.63 -26.57
C TRP A 107 -6.03 13.89 -26.31
N ARG A 108 -6.87 13.86 -25.27
CA ARG A 108 -7.70 15.00 -24.87
C ARG A 108 -7.60 15.27 -23.39
N THR A 109 -7.18 16.48 -23.05
CA THR A 109 -6.96 16.91 -21.68
C THR A 109 -7.76 18.16 -21.35
N ARG A 110 -8.36 18.21 -20.17
CA ARG A 110 -8.87 19.44 -19.57
C ARG A 110 -8.50 19.47 -18.09
N ASN A 111 -8.12 20.66 -17.61
CA ASN A 111 -7.69 20.89 -16.24
C ASN A 111 -8.55 21.95 -15.54
N VAL A 112 -8.58 21.83 -14.22
CA VAL A 112 -9.15 22.80 -13.29
C VAL A 112 -8.01 23.23 -12.37
N GLU A 113 -7.61 24.49 -12.49
CA GLU A 113 -6.50 25.04 -11.70
C GLU A 113 -6.81 25.13 -10.20
N GLN A 114 -8.07 25.31 -9.85
CA GLN A 114 -8.53 25.32 -8.46
C GLN A 114 -10.04 25.16 -8.37
N HIS A 115 -10.51 24.21 -7.56
CA HIS A 115 -11.91 24.07 -7.17
C HIS A 115 -12.02 23.73 -5.69
N ARG A 116 -13.01 24.31 -5.01
CA ARG A 116 -13.24 24.07 -3.58
C ARG A 116 -14.50 23.24 -3.39
N TYR A 117 -14.33 22.04 -2.84
CA TYR A 117 -15.40 21.14 -2.44
C TYR A 117 -15.87 21.53 -1.04
N LEU A 118 -17.15 21.92 -0.93
CA LEU A 118 -17.76 22.37 0.32
C LEU A 118 -18.84 21.38 0.76
N ARG A 119 -18.89 21.07 2.06
CA ARG A 119 -19.86 20.12 2.64
C ARG A 119 -21.34 20.44 2.34
N TYR A 120 -21.67 21.70 2.02
CA TYR A 120 -23.05 22.16 1.83
C TYR A 120 -23.42 22.49 0.36
N THR A 121 -22.53 22.26 -0.59
CA THR A 121 -22.81 22.46 -2.02
C THR A 121 -23.11 21.12 -2.70
N VAL A 122 -24.30 21.01 -3.28
CA VAL A 122 -24.67 19.96 -4.24
C VAL A 122 -24.60 20.60 -5.63
N PRO A 123 -23.98 19.95 -6.64
CA PRO A 123 -23.46 18.59 -6.65
C PRO A 123 -22.09 18.43 -5.94
N SER A 124 -21.82 17.22 -5.45
CA SER A 124 -20.58 16.83 -4.74
C SER A 124 -19.38 16.62 -5.67
N GLY A 125 -19.50 17.00 -6.94
CA GLY A 125 -18.50 16.79 -7.98
C GLY A 125 -18.34 18.00 -8.89
N TRP A 126 -17.14 18.17 -9.43
CA TRP A 126 -16.81 19.24 -10.37
C TRP A 126 -16.17 18.66 -11.63
N GLY A 127 -16.48 19.24 -12.78
CA GLY A 127 -16.07 18.66 -14.06
C GLY A 127 -16.76 19.31 -15.24
N TRP A 128 -16.92 18.55 -16.32
CA TRP A 128 -17.42 19.03 -17.60
C TRP A 128 -18.63 18.20 -18.06
N ASP A 129 -19.74 18.88 -18.30
CA ASP A 129 -20.93 18.31 -18.93
C ASP A 129 -20.62 17.80 -20.36
N ASP A 130 -19.69 18.44 -21.06
CA ASP A 130 -19.32 18.20 -22.46
C ASP A 130 -17.81 18.00 -22.63
N PHE A 131 -17.22 17.08 -21.86
CA PHE A 131 -15.77 16.86 -21.86
C PHE A 131 -15.22 16.55 -23.27
N VAL A 132 -15.86 15.61 -23.96
CA VAL A 132 -15.56 15.29 -25.37
C VAL A 132 -16.85 14.87 -26.06
N LYS A 133 -17.02 15.27 -27.32
CA LYS A 133 -18.12 14.75 -28.14
C LYS A 133 -17.78 13.36 -28.66
N LEU A 134 -18.79 12.50 -28.74
CA LEU A 134 -18.62 11.14 -29.28
C LEU A 134 -18.21 11.13 -30.75
N GLU A 135 -18.61 12.13 -31.54
CA GLU A 135 -18.18 12.29 -32.94
C GLU A 135 -16.67 12.61 -33.09
N GLU A 136 -16.03 13.12 -32.04
CA GLU A 136 -14.60 13.42 -32.02
C GLU A 136 -13.76 12.18 -31.63
N LEU A 137 -14.40 11.15 -31.06
CA LEU A 137 -13.75 9.89 -30.71
C LEU A 137 -13.57 9.01 -31.94
N ASP A 138 -12.33 8.98 -32.45
CA ASP A 138 -11.89 7.95 -33.38
C ASP A 138 -11.77 6.59 -32.67
N GLU A 139 -12.60 5.63 -33.05
CA GLU A 139 -12.68 4.30 -32.42
C GLU A 139 -11.35 3.53 -32.57
N GLU A 140 -10.70 3.64 -33.72
CA GLU A 140 -9.46 2.93 -34.01
C GLU A 140 -8.27 3.56 -33.29
N LYS A 141 -8.35 4.81 -32.83
CA LYS A 141 -7.24 5.49 -32.13
C LYS A 141 -7.44 5.62 -30.63
N HIS A 142 -8.69 5.73 -30.17
CA HIS A 142 -8.99 6.07 -28.78
C HIS A 142 -9.73 4.95 -28.02
N LEU A 143 -10.27 3.94 -28.72
CA LEU A 143 -11.02 2.82 -28.13
C LEU A 143 -10.43 1.47 -28.54
N LYS A 144 -9.12 1.27 -28.33
CA LYS A 144 -8.48 -0.03 -28.61
C LYS A 144 -9.17 -1.13 -27.81
N ASP A 145 -9.52 -2.23 -28.49
CA ASP A 145 -10.21 -3.37 -27.88
C ASP A 145 -11.49 -2.95 -27.10
N ASP A 146 -12.20 -1.95 -27.61
CA ASP A 146 -13.37 -1.33 -26.99
C ASP A 146 -13.12 -0.80 -25.56
N CYS A 147 -11.89 -0.36 -25.28
CA CYS A 147 -11.50 0.17 -23.97
C CYS A 147 -11.34 1.69 -24.00
N LEU A 148 -12.08 2.40 -23.16
CA LEU A 148 -11.86 3.83 -22.89
C LEU A 148 -10.98 3.98 -21.64
N ASN A 149 -9.90 4.76 -21.75
CA ASN A 149 -8.98 5.03 -20.64
C ASN A 149 -9.02 6.51 -20.25
N VAL A 150 -9.32 6.77 -18.97
CA VAL A 150 -9.37 8.11 -18.39
C VAL A 150 -8.33 8.21 -17.28
N LEU A 151 -7.29 9.01 -17.47
CA LEU A 151 -6.35 9.38 -16.42
C LEU A 151 -6.87 10.62 -15.68
N CYS A 152 -6.80 10.60 -14.37
CA CYS A 152 -7.10 11.73 -13.51
C CYS A 152 -5.91 12.06 -12.63
N ASP A 153 -5.38 13.27 -12.77
CA ASP A 153 -4.33 13.80 -11.90
C ASP A 153 -4.95 14.80 -10.93
N VAL A 154 -4.69 14.65 -9.64
CA VAL A 154 -5.29 15.48 -8.58
C VAL A 154 -4.19 16.03 -7.68
N THR A 155 -4.30 17.31 -7.34
CA THR A 155 -3.43 18.03 -6.42
C THR A 155 -4.27 18.75 -5.37
N ILE A 156 -4.14 18.39 -4.10
CA ILE A 156 -4.87 18.99 -3.00
C ILE A 156 -4.03 20.06 -2.32
N ASP A 157 -4.58 21.25 -2.15
CA ASP A 157 -4.01 22.31 -1.34
C ASP A 157 -4.35 22.06 0.13
N LEU A 158 -3.33 21.79 0.94
CA LEU A 158 -3.44 21.55 2.38
C LEU A 158 -3.30 22.84 3.19
N GLY A 159 -3.30 24.00 2.53
CA GLY A 159 -3.25 25.32 3.13
C GLY A 159 -1.85 25.77 3.52
N LEU A 160 -1.81 26.90 4.23
CA LEU A 160 -0.61 27.52 4.75
C LEU A 160 -0.36 27.00 6.17
N LYS A 161 0.81 26.39 6.42
CA LYS A 161 1.26 26.08 7.79
C LYS A 161 2.38 27.05 8.17
N SER A 162 2.32 27.58 9.40
CA SER A 162 3.48 28.25 10.00
C SER A 162 4.34 27.19 10.66
N GLU A 163 5.59 27.08 10.22
CA GLU A 163 6.59 26.27 10.91
C GLU A 163 7.57 27.23 11.59
N ASP A 164 7.73 27.07 12.91
CA ASP A 164 8.72 27.82 13.68
C ASP A 164 10.11 27.23 13.38
N TYR A 165 10.98 28.05 12.78
CA TYR A 165 12.35 27.68 12.45
C TYR A 165 13.30 28.23 13.54
N VAL A 166 14.02 27.33 14.19
CA VAL A 166 15.31 27.65 14.83
C VAL A 166 16.39 27.36 13.78
N GLU A 167 17.17 28.36 13.39
CA GLU A 167 18.25 28.19 12.40
C GLU A 167 19.26 27.13 12.89
N VAL A 168 19.28 25.98 12.22
CA VAL A 168 20.49 25.21 11.98
C VAL A 168 20.58 25.01 10.46
N ALA A 169 21.76 25.26 9.90
CA ALA A 169 22.05 25.38 8.47
C ALA A 169 21.54 24.19 7.60
N PRO A 170 21.26 24.39 6.30
CA PRO A 170 20.50 23.42 5.49
C PRO A 170 21.34 22.24 4.99
N ALA A 171 20.70 21.07 4.87
CA ALA A 171 21.17 19.85 4.18
C ALA A 171 19.96 19.07 3.58
N PRO A 172 20.19 18.18 2.57
CA PRO A 172 19.34 17.94 1.39
C PRO A 172 17.97 17.23 1.52
N VAL A 173 17.28 17.19 0.37
CA VAL A 173 16.01 16.51 0.07
C VAL A 173 16.06 15.02 0.41
N THR A 174 15.33 14.61 1.45
CA THR A 174 15.10 13.18 1.76
C THR A 174 13.81 12.66 1.14
N ALA A 175 13.94 11.58 0.36
CA ALA A 175 12.84 10.80 -0.19
C ALA A 175 11.83 10.37 0.91
N PRO A 176 10.53 10.26 0.59
CA PRO A 176 9.53 9.83 1.55
C PRO A 176 9.82 8.42 2.08
N PRO A 177 9.45 8.13 3.35
CA PRO A 177 9.66 6.81 3.94
C PRO A 177 8.98 5.69 3.15
N PRO A 178 9.58 4.49 3.11
CA PRO A 178 9.08 3.33 2.38
C PRO A 178 7.83 2.69 2.99
N PHE A 179 7.47 3.07 4.23
CA PHE A 179 6.27 2.62 4.92
C PHE A 179 5.67 3.75 5.75
N ASP A 180 4.39 3.62 6.12
CA ASP A 180 3.71 4.57 6.99
C ASP A 180 4.35 4.55 8.39
N VAL A 181 5.19 5.54 8.65
CA VAL A 181 5.87 5.77 9.93
C VAL A 181 4.99 6.61 10.87
N SER A 182 3.69 6.34 10.91
CA SER A 182 2.70 7.07 11.71
C SER A 182 2.84 6.93 13.23
N GLY A 183 3.95 6.34 13.72
CA GLY A 183 4.36 6.38 15.13
C GLY A 183 5.44 7.43 15.38
N GLU A 184 5.30 8.21 16.46
CA GLU A 184 6.21 9.30 16.84
C GLU A 184 7.69 8.88 16.87
N GLU A 185 7.99 7.62 17.18
CA GLU A 185 9.36 7.10 17.26
C GLU A 185 9.94 6.65 15.90
N ALA A 186 9.17 5.93 15.08
CA ALA A 186 9.63 5.41 13.78
C ALA A 186 9.88 6.52 12.77
N GLY A 187 9.00 7.53 12.74
CA GLY A 187 9.16 8.71 11.89
C GLY A 187 10.35 9.56 12.31
N THR A 188 10.60 9.67 13.62
CA THR A 188 11.77 10.37 14.16
C THR A 188 13.08 9.64 13.82
N ILE A 189 13.10 8.31 13.83
CA ILE A 189 14.28 7.51 13.44
C ILE A 189 14.52 7.59 11.92
N TRP A 190 13.45 7.56 11.13
CA TRP A 190 13.52 7.73 9.68
C TRP A 190 14.08 9.10 9.28
N ASN A 191 13.55 10.18 9.86
CA ASN A 191 13.92 11.56 9.50
C ASN A 191 15.28 12.03 10.06
N LYS A 192 15.98 11.21 10.86
CA LYS A 192 17.28 11.55 11.44
C LYS A 192 18.45 11.40 10.45
N HIS A 193 18.28 10.61 9.39
CA HIS A 193 19.31 10.30 8.42
C HIS A 193 18.75 10.40 7.00
N GLU A 194 19.60 10.72 6.02
CA GLU A 194 19.19 10.66 4.61
C GLU A 194 19.24 9.21 4.11
N ALA A 195 18.24 8.81 3.32
CA ALA A 195 18.21 7.49 2.70
C ALA A 195 19.40 7.32 1.74
N ASP A 196 20.16 6.25 1.93
CA ASP A 196 21.42 5.94 1.24
C ASP A 196 21.36 4.60 0.48
N VAL A 197 20.19 3.95 0.50
CA VAL A 197 19.83 2.74 -0.26
C VAL A 197 18.43 2.87 -0.83
N THR A 198 18.22 2.34 -2.04
CA THR A 198 16.91 2.10 -2.64
C THR A 198 16.72 0.60 -2.81
N ILE A 199 15.58 0.07 -2.39
CA ILE A 199 15.22 -1.34 -2.49
C ILE A 199 14.14 -1.49 -3.56
N GLU A 200 14.34 -2.37 -4.55
CA GLU A 200 13.36 -2.71 -5.58
C GLU A 200 12.75 -4.09 -5.28
N ILE A 201 11.41 -4.17 -5.19
CA ILE A 201 10.64 -5.40 -4.96
C ILE A 201 9.41 -5.41 -5.85
N GLY A 202 9.32 -6.38 -6.76
CA GLY A 202 8.10 -6.60 -7.55
C GLY A 202 7.66 -5.40 -8.40
N GLY A 203 8.58 -4.48 -8.72
CA GLY A 203 8.29 -3.22 -9.43
C GLY A 203 7.98 -2.02 -8.54
N GLU A 204 7.91 -2.19 -7.22
CA GLU A 204 7.89 -1.09 -6.24
C GLU A 204 9.31 -0.74 -5.78
N THR A 205 9.59 0.56 -5.55
CA THR A 205 10.87 1.04 -5.03
C THR A 205 10.72 1.74 -3.68
N PHE A 206 11.62 1.43 -2.76
CA PHE A 206 11.61 1.86 -1.37
C PHE A 206 12.94 2.51 -1.03
N ALA A 207 12.94 3.80 -0.65
CA ALA A 207 14.10 4.38 -0.01
C ALA A 207 14.34 3.67 1.34
N ALA A 208 15.58 3.49 1.77
CA ALA A 208 15.97 2.86 3.04
C ALA A 208 17.33 3.39 3.53
N HIS A 209 17.69 3.01 4.76
CA HIS A 209 18.98 3.32 5.36
C HIS A 209 19.84 2.07 5.53
N ARG A 210 21.12 2.11 5.13
CA ARG A 210 22.09 1.00 5.32
C ARG A 210 22.13 0.55 6.75
N TRP A 211 22.22 1.47 7.71
CA TRP A 211 22.33 1.13 9.13
C TRP A 211 21.14 0.29 9.63
N ALA A 212 19.94 0.49 9.08
CA ALA A 212 18.76 -0.26 9.46
C ALA A 212 18.78 -1.65 8.82
N LEU A 213 19.17 -1.73 7.54
CA LEU A 213 19.30 -2.98 6.80
C LEU A 213 20.43 -3.88 7.32
N GLU A 214 21.54 -3.30 7.75
CA GLU A 214 22.69 -4.01 8.32
C GLU A 214 22.37 -4.79 9.62
N ARG A 215 21.18 -4.60 10.19
CA ARG A 215 20.64 -5.40 11.29
C ARG A 215 20.27 -6.83 10.85
N SER A 216 20.07 -7.04 9.55
CA SER A 216 20.00 -8.37 8.92
C SER A 216 21.38 -8.73 8.37
N PRO A 217 21.98 -9.87 8.77
CA PRO A 217 23.24 -10.35 8.19
C PRO A 217 23.17 -10.50 6.67
N VAL A 218 22.01 -10.90 6.15
CA VAL A 218 21.81 -11.12 4.71
C VAL A 218 21.80 -9.79 3.96
N PHE A 219 21.09 -8.78 4.46
CA PHE A 219 21.15 -7.46 3.84
C PHE A 219 22.53 -6.82 3.97
N LYS A 220 23.24 -7.04 5.08
CA LYS A 220 24.62 -6.58 5.24
C LYS A 220 25.54 -7.15 4.16
N GLU A 221 25.45 -8.45 3.88
CA GLU A 221 26.20 -9.08 2.79
C GLU A 221 25.76 -8.58 1.41
N LEU A 222 24.44 -8.44 1.19
CA LEU A 222 23.88 -7.96 -0.07
C LEU A 222 24.37 -6.53 -0.38
N ILE A 223 24.36 -5.65 0.62
CA ILE A 223 24.87 -4.27 0.53
C ILE A 223 26.38 -4.25 0.25
N ALA A 224 27.15 -5.15 0.87
CA ALA A 224 28.60 -5.23 0.66
C ALA A 224 28.96 -5.76 -0.74
N SER A 225 28.10 -6.60 -1.34
CA SER A 225 28.29 -7.17 -2.66
C SER A 225 27.81 -6.28 -3.82
N GLY A 226 26.92 -5.32 -3.53
CA GLY A 226 26.28 -4.47 -4.54
C GLY A 226 27.10 -3.23 -4.92
N THR A 227 26.96 -2.78 -6.17
CA THR A 227 27.52 -1.51 -6.66
C THR A 227 26.41 -0.47 -6.78
N GLY A 228 26.40 0.56 -5.93
CA GLY A 228 25.62 1.78 -6.20
C GLY A 228 24.30 1.97 -5.46
N GLY A 229 24.13 1.44 -4.24
CA GLY A 229 23.00 1.83 -3.37
C GLY A 229 21.63 1.36 -3.82
N GLU A 230 21.51 0.60 -4.90
CA GLU A 230 20.27 -0.04 -5.33
C GLU A 230 20.32 -1.54 -4.97
N LEU A 231 19.24 -2.05 -4.36
CA LEU A 231 19.14 -3.39 -3.82
C LEU A 231 17.90 -4.08 -4.38
N ARG A 232 18.07 -5.11 -5.20
CA ARG A 232 16.94 -5.88 -5.73
C ARG A 232 16.66 -7.08 -4.84
N ILE A 233 15.40 -7.22 -4.43
CA ILE A 233 14.95 -8.32 -3.56
C ILE A 233 13.78 -9.02 -4.26
N ASP A 234 13.96 -10.30 -4.60
CA ASP A 234 12.94 -11.10 -5.28
C ASP A 234 12.33 -12.18 -4.35
N ASP A 235 12.74 -12.26 -3.09
CA ASP A 235 12.37 -13.34 -2.17
C ASP A 235 11.14 -13.04 -1.28
N MET A 236 10.53 -11.87 -1.44
CA MET A 236 9.34 -11.42 -0.70
C MET A 236 8.51 -10.40 -1.49
N ASP A 237 7.25 -10.23 -1.10
CA ASP A 237 6.38 -9.19 -1.66
C ASP A 237 6.53 -7.85 -0.92
N ALA A 238 6.06 -6.77 -1.53
CA ALA A 238 6.16 -5.40 -1.01
C ALA A 238 5.63 -5.24 0.43
N ASP A 239 4.46 -5.83 0.73
CA ASP A 239 3.86 -5.72 2.07
C ASP A 239 4.68 -6.40 3.16
N VAL A 240 5.30 -7.55 2.83
CA VAL A 240 6.18 -8.28 3.75
C VAL A 240 7.46 -7.47 4.00
N CYS A 241 7.99 -6.83 2.96
CA CYS A 241 9.14 -5.93 3.10
C CYS A 241 8.83 -4.72 3.97
N LYS A 242 7.66 -4.08 3.79
CA LYS A 242 7.22 -2.96 4.62
C LYS A 242 7.16 -3.36 6.09
N ALA A 243 6.59 -4.53 6.41
CA ALA A 243 6.56 -5.07 7.77
C ALA A 243 7.97 -5.37 8.33
N LEU A 244 8.85 -5.94 7.50
CA LEU A 244 10.24 -6.23 7.85
C LEU A 244 11.03 -4.96 8.15
N LEU A 245 10.92 -3.95 7.30
CA LEU A 245 11.55 -2.65 7.46
C LEU A 245 11.05 -1.96 8.73
N LYS A 246 9.73 -1.93 8.98
CA LYS A 246 9.16 -1.39 10.23
C LYS A 246 9.80 -2.04 11.47
N PHE A 247 9.95 -3.35 11.48
CA PHE A 247 10.65 -4.07 12.56
C PHE A 247 12.13 -3.72 12.65
N MET A 248 12.84 -3.61 11.53
CA MET A 248 14.27 -3.26 11.55
C MET A 248 14.52 -1.85 12.09
N TYR A 249 13.62 -0.91 11.82
CA TYR A 249 13.71 0.47 12.31
C TYR A 249 13.32 0.62 13.78
N THR A 250 12.24 -0.05 14.21
CA THR A 250 11.65 0.16 15.53
C THR A 250 12.07 -0.89 16.56
N GLY A 251 12.49 -2.07 16.10
CA GLY A 251 12.64 -3.26 16.94
C GLY A 251 11.31 -3.85 17.43
N SER A 252 10.18 -3.27 17.04
CA SER A 252 8.84 -3.67 17.45
C SER A 252 8.17 -4.51 16.36
N PRO A 253 7.51 -5.63 16.71
CA PRO A 253 6.82 -6.46 15.74
C PRO A 253 5.60 -5.75 15.14
N PRO A 254 5.12 -6.22 13.97
CA PRO A 254 3.83 -5.81 13.44
C PRO A 254 2.70 -6.06 14.45
N ALA A 255 1.63 -5.28 14.37
CA ALA A 255 0.47 -5.46 15.24
C ALA A 255 -0.17 -6.84 15.00
N THR A 256 -0.87 -7.38 16.00
CA THR A 256 -1.52 -8.71 15.90
C THR A 256 -2.47 -8.78 14.70
N GLU A 257 -3.23 -7.71 14.47
CA GLU A 257 -4.16 -7.58 13.35
C GLU A 257 -3.44 -7.60 11.99
N GLU A 258 -2.25 -6.98 11.91
CA GLU A 258 -1.39 -7.01 10.72
C GLU A 258 -0.83 -8.42 10.48
N LEU A 259 -0.50 -9.17 11.54
CA LEU A 259 -0.05 -10.56 11.45
C LEU A 259 -1.18 -11.53 11.11
N GLU A 260 -2.43 -11.20 11.45
CA GLU A 260 -3.65 -11.93 11.07
C GLU A 260 -3.99 -11.74 9.60
N ALA A 261 -3.84 -10.53 9.10
CA ALA A 261 -4.16 -10.18 7.72
C ALA A 261 -3.38 -11.06 6.72
N SER A 262 -4.11 -11.63 5.75
CA SER A 262 -3.53 -12.28 4.55
C SER A 262 -2.41 -13.29 4.82
N ARG A 263 -2.49 -14.03 5.95
CA ARG A 263 -1.44 -14.97 6.41
C ARG A 263 -0.05 -14.32 6.51
N MET A 264 0.01 -13.04 6.89
CA MET A 264 1.24 -12.27 7.02
C MET A 264 2.23 -12.95 7.99
N ALA A 265 1.75 -13.54 9.09
CA ALA A 265 2.61 -14.29 10.02
C ALA A 265 3.36 -15.45 9.33
N GLU A 266 2.71 -16.22 8.45
CA GLU A 266 3.37 -17.31 7.70
C GLU A 266 4.39 -16.75 6.71
N ARG A 267 3.99 -15.74 5.92
CA ARG A 267 4.86 -15.12 4.89
C ARG A 267 6.09 -14.46 5.52
N LEU A 268 5.89 -13.73 6.61
CA LEU A 268 6.97 -13.07 7.35
C LEU A 268 7.88 -14.08 8.04
N LEU A 269 7.35 -15.23 8.50
CA LEU A 269 8.17 -16.30 9.06
C LEU A 269 9.14 -16.88 8.01
N VAL A 270 8.66 -17.14 6.79
CA VAL A 270 9.51 -17.66 5.69
C VAL A 270 10.65 -16.69 5.37
N VAL A 271 10.34 -15.40 5.35
CA VAL A 271 11.34 -14.34 5.06
C VAL A 271 12.30 -14.17 6.22
N THR A 272 11.83 -14.12 7.46
CA THR A 272 12.68 -13.91 8.63
C THR A 272 13.64 -15.08 8.88
N ASP A 273 13.25 -16.30 8.52
CA ASP A 273 14.14 -17.47 8.49
C ASP A 273 15.27 -17.29 7.47
N ARG A 274 14.96 -16.84 6.25
CA ARG A 274 15.97 -16.57 5.21
C ARG A 274 16.90 -15.42 5.56
N HIS A 275 16.37 -14.36 6.18
CA HIS A 275 17.10 -13.13 6.53
C HIS A 275 17.77 -13.19 7.91
N ASN A 276 17.74 -14.35 8.59
CA ASN A 276 18.32 -14.56 9.92
C ASN A 276 17.82 -13.58 11.00
N LEU A 277 16.54 -13.21 10.95
CA LEU A 277 15.88 -12.32 11.91
C LEU A 277 15.14 -13.11 13.00
N GLU A 278 15.91 -13.83 13.80
CA GLU A 278 15.43 -14.83 14.78
C GLU A 278 14.38 -14.28 15.77
N LYS A 279 14.54 -13.03 16.22
CA LYS A 279 13.57 -12.40 17.14
C LYS A 279 12.20 -12.24 16.51
N LEU A 280 12.13 -11.82 15.25
CA LEU A 280 10.87 -11.66 14.54
C LEU A 280 10.28 -13.02 14.15
N LYS A 281 11.13 -13.98 13.78
CA LYS A 281 10.74 -15.37 13.54
C LYS A 281 9.99 -15.96 14.74
N GLN A 282 10.53 -15.80 15.95
CA GLN A 282 9.88 -16.28 17.19
C GLN A 282 8.54 -15.58 17.49
N ILE A 283 8.39 -14.31 17.11
CA ILE A 283 7.14 -13.57 17.29
C ILE A 283 6.08 -14.09 16.33
N CYS A 284 6.42 -14.25 15.04
CA CYS A 284 5.54 -14.88 14.06
C CYS A 284 5.15 -16.31 14.49
N GLU A 285 6.12 -17.06 15.01
CA GLU A 285 5.90 -18.42 15.50
C GLU A 285 4.89 -18.49 16.64
N LYS A 286 5.05 -17.64 17.66
CA LYS A 286 4.08 -17.53 18.78
C LYS A 286 2.69 -17.15 18.31
N GLU A 287 2.60 -16.31 17.29
CA GLU A 287 1.33 -15.88 16.74
C GLU A 287 0.62 -17.02 15.99
N LEU A 288 1.38 -17.82 15.24
CA LEU A 288 0.85 -19.02 14.57
C LEU A 288 0.41 -20.09 15.58
N CYS A 289 1.08 -20.22 16.72
CA CYS A 289 0.66 -21.16 17.78
C CYS A 289 -0.77 -20.91 18.28
N LYS A 290 -1.23 -19.64 18.30
CA LYS A 290 -2.58 -19.28 18.75
C LYS A 290 -3.69 -19.75 17.80
N ARG A 291 -3.33 -20.12 16.57
CA ARG A 291 -4.27 -20.46 15.49
C ARG A 291 -4.32 -21.95 15.17
N ILE A 292 -3.64 -22.77 15.95
CA ILE A 292 -3.66 -24.22 15.76
C ILE A 292 -5.06 -24.74 16.10
N ASP A 293 -5.67 -25.41 15.12
CA ASP A 293 -6.94 -26.10 15.26
C ASP A 293 -6.89 -27.45 14.54
N MET A 294 -7.96 -28.24 14.63
CA MET A 294 -8.00 -29.57 14.01
C MET A 294 -7.86 -29.56 12.48
N GLY A 295 -8.32 -28.50 11.81
CA GLY A 295 -8.21 -28.35 10.36
C GLY A 295 -6.83 -27.86 9.91
N SER A 296 -6.11 -27.14 10.77
CA SER A 296 -4.83 -26.51 10.43
C SER A 296 -3.61 -27.27 10.97
N VAL A 297 -3.74 -28.07 12.03
CA VAL A 297 -2.61 -28.68 12.75
C VAL A 297 -1.66 -29.49 11.85
N GLY A 298 -2.18 -30.23 10.87
CA GLY A 298 -1.35 -31.00 9.94
C GLY A 298 -0.48 -30.12 9.04
N ALA A 299 -1.09 -29.09 8.43
CA ALA A 299 -0.39 -28.15 7.57
C ALA A 299 0.60 -27.28 8.36
N THR A 300 0.19 -26.81 9.55
CA THR A 300 1.03 -26.00 10.45
C THR A 300 2.24 -26.77 10.97
N LEU A 301 2.10 -28.06 11.27
CA LEU A 301 3.21 -28.89 11.70
C LEU A 301 4.21 -29.15 10.57
N ALA A 302 3.72 -29.47 9.37
CA ALA A 302 4.58 -29.62 8.19
C ALA A 302 5.33 -28.31 7.87
N PHE A 303 4.64 -27.16 8.01
CA PHE A 303 5.25 -25.84 7.89
C PHE A 303 6.33 -25.60 8.95
N ALA A 304 6.05 -25.96 10.22
CA ALA A 304 6.99 -25.79 11.32
C ALA A 304 8.27 -26.60 11.13
N GLU A 305 8.17 -27.83 10.63
CA GLU A 305 9.36 -28.65 10.35
C GLU A 305 10.16 -28.11 9.17
N ARG A 306 9.47 -27.71 8.09
CA ARG A 306 10.10 -27.16 6.88
C ARG A 306 10.93 -25.91 7.18
N HIS A 307 10.43 -25.03 8.04
CA HIS A 307 11.06 -23.76 8.39
C HIS A 307 11.80 -23.79 9.74
N ARG A 308 11.99 -24.98 10.33
CA ARG A 308 12.71 -25.20 11.59
C ARG A 308 12.20 -24.28 12.71
N CYS A 309 10.92 -24.40 13.00
CA CYS A 309 10.17 -23.65 14.01
C CYS A 309 9.88 -24.57 15.22
N PRO A 310 10.73 -24.59 16.25
CA PRO A 310 10.60 -25.53 17.36
C PRO A 310 9.40 -25.24 18.29
N LEU A 311 9.03 -23.98 18.51
CA LEU A 311 7.88 -23.61 19.35
C LEU A 311 6.57 -24.00 18.67
N LEU A 312 6.44 -23.77 17.37
CA LEU A 312 5.25 -24.13 16.59
C LEU A 312 5.12 -25.64 16.47
N ARG A 313 6.24 -26.33 16.23
CA ARG A 313 6.29 -27.79 16.23
C ARG A 313 5.82 -28.37 17.56
N GLU A 314 6.37 -27.89 18.68
CA GLU A 314 6.00 -28.37 20.01
C GLU A 314 4.53 -28.07 20.34
N ALA A 315 4.03 -26.89 19.97
CA ALA A 315 2.61 -26.54 20.16
C ALA A 315 1.68 -27.48 19.37
N CYS A 316 2.02 -27.82 18.12
CA CYS A 316 1.29 -28.81 17.34
C CYS A 316 1.33 -30.20 17.98
N ILE A 317 2.50 -30.65 18.45
CA ILE A 317 2.64 -31.94 19.15
C ILE A 317 1.80 -31.96 20.42
N GLN A 318 1.82 -30.88 21.22
CA GLN A 318 1.01 -30.75 22.43
C GLN A 318 -0.48 -30.82 22.11
N PHE A 319 -0.93 -30.13 21.06
CA PHE A 319 -2.31 -30.16 20.60
C PHE A 319 -2.76 -31.58 20.19
N LEU A 320 -1.90 -32.33 19.48
CA LEU A 320 -2.18 -33.71 19.06
C LEU A 320 -2.09 -34.72 20.21
N SER A 321 -1.31 -34.42 21.25
CA SER A 321 -1.17 -35.26 22.44
C SER A 321 -2.39 -35.21 23.35
N VAL A 322 -3.33 -34.27 23.14
CA VAL A 322 -4.60 -34.22 23.86
C VAL A 322 -5.43 -35.47 23.51
N PRO A 323 -5.99 -36.20 24.50
CA PRO A 323 -6.79 -37.39 24.25
C PRO A 323 -7.92 -37.12 23.26
N GLY A 324 -7.99 -37.92 22.20
CA GLY A 324 -9.00 -37.81 21.14
C GLY A 324 -8.56 -37.00 19.91
N ASN A 325 -7.62 -36.04 20.04
CA ASN A 325 -7.21 -35.21 18.91
C ASN A 325 -6.42 -35.98 17.85
N LEU A 326 -5.48 -36.86 18.26
CA LEU A 326 -4.79 -37.73 17.30
C LEU A 326 -5.78 -38.63 16.55
N LYS A 327 -6.77 -39.21 17.25
CA LYS A 327 -7.78 -40.07 16.63
C LYS A 327 -8.63 -39.28 15.62
N ALA A 328 -9.06 -38.07 16.00
CA ALA A 328 -9.80 -37.19 15.11
C ALA A 328 -8.97 -36.79 13.88
N LEU A 329 -7.65 -36.56 14.03
CA LEU A 329 -6.77 -36.28 12.90
C LEU A 329 -6.69 -37.49 11.95
N MET A 330 -6.59 -38.71 12.47
CA MET A 330 -6.56 -39.96 11.68
C MET A 330 -7.81 -40.17 10.82
N GLU A 331 -8.94 -39.57 11.19
CA GLU A 331 -10.19 -39.61 10.44
C GLU A 331 -10.23 -38.55 9.31
N THR A 332 -9.21 -37.70 9.19
CA THR A 332 -9.08 -36.68 8.14
C THR A 332 -8.00 -37.05 7.10
N ASP A 333 -8.14 -36.51 5.89
CA ASP A 333 -7.11 -36.62 4.84
C ASP A 333 -5.76 -35.99 5.24
N GLY A 334 -5.76 -35.12 6.26
CA GLY A 334 -4.57 -34.48 6.82
C GLY A 334 -3.61 -35.46 7.50
N PHE A 335 -4.07 -36.67 7.86
CA PHE A 335 -3.21 -37.69 8.46
C PHE A 335 -2.21 -38.32 7.48
N GLU A 336 -2.58 -38.47 6.21
CA GLU A 336 -1.65 -38.96 5.17
C GLU A 336 -0.54 -37.93 4.91
N GLN A 337 -0.89 -36.65 4.89
CA GLN A 337 0.08 -35.56 4.79
C GLN A 337 1.00 -35.50 6.01
N PHE A 338 0.47 -35.77 7.20
CA PHE A 338 1.25 -35.86 8.44
C PHE A 338 2.27 -37.01 8.43
N LYS A 339 1.84 -38.21 8.02
CA LYS A 339 2.74 -39.38 7.88
C LYS A 339 3.88 -39.15 6.89
N THR A 340 3.59 -38.49 5.78
CA THR A 340 4.57 -38.26 4.70
C THR A 340 5.49 -37.09 4.98
N SER A 341 4.97 -36.00 5.55
CA SER A 341 5.74 -34.77 5.77
C SER A 341 6.55 -34.81 7.06
N SER A 342 6.09 -35.54 8.10
CA SER A 342 6.61 -35.42 9.47
C SER A 342 6.69 -36.75 10.25
N PRO A 343 7.48 -37.75 9.80
CA PRO A 343 7.54 -39.06 10.46
C PRO A 343 8.10 -39.02 11.90
N SER A 344 9.03 -38.11 12.20
CA SER A 344 9.64 -37.97 13.53
C SER A 344 8.65 -37.41 14.55
N SER A 345 7.85 -36.41 14.17
CA SER A 345 6.82 -35.84 15.05
C SER A 345 5.69 -36.82 15.34
N LEU A 346 5.38 -37.76 14.44
CA LEU A 346 4.45 -38.85 14.71
C LEU A 346 4.95 -39.76 15.84
N MET A 347 6.24 -40.09 15.84
CA MET A 347 6.84 -40.87 16.91
C MET A 347 6.80 -40.12 18.25
N ASP A 348 7.09 -38.81 18.26
CA ASP A 348 7.03 -37.99 19.47
C ASP A 348 5.61 -37.92 20.07
N VAL A 349 4.59 -37.78 19.22
CA VAL A 349 3.18 -37.81 19.65
C VAL A 349 2.82 -39.18 20.23
N MET A 350 3.24 -40.27 19.58
CA MET A 350 3.01 -41.63 20.08
C MET A 350 3.68 -41.87 21.43
N VAL A 351 4.90 -41.39 21.63
CA VAL A 351 5.61 -41.49 22.92
C VAL A 351 4.89 -40.72 24.02
N LYS A 352 4.38 -39.51 23.75
CA LYS A 352 3.61 -38.73 24.72
C LYS A 352 2.24 -39.33 25.07
N LEU A 353 1.69 -40.18 24.21
CA LEU A 353 0.43 -40.89 24.41
C LEU A 353 0.61 -42.29 25.03
N MET A 354 1.85 -42.78 25.17
CA MET A 354 2.12 -44.00 25.91
C MET A 354 1.93 -43.75 27.43
N PRO A 355 1.31 -44.68 28.16
CA PRO A 355 0.97 -44.52 29.58
C PRO A 355 2.17 -44.46 30.52
#